data_AF-A0A521XEA7-F1
#
_entry.id   AF-A0A521XEA7-F1
#
_cell.length_a   1.000
_cell.length_b   1.000
_cell.length_c   1.000
_cell.angle_alpha   90.00
_cell.angle_beta   90.00
_cell.angle_gamma   90.00
#
_symmetry.space_group_name_H-M   'P 1'
#
loop_
_entity.id
_entity.type
_entity.pdbx_description
1 polymer ?
#
loop_
_entity_poly.entity_id
_entity_poly.type
_entity_poly.pdbx_seq_one_letter_code
_entity_poly.pdbx_strand_id
1 'polypeptide(L)'
;KVRDVSIAVYKKACEIAEARGIIIADTKMEFGILNGELILIDELLTPDSSRFWPQSKYQPGKSQESYDKQFVRDYLLSIKFNKQPPGPMMPEQIIHKTSELYREALIRLTGKDVEL
;
A
#
# COMPACT_ATOMS: atom_id res chain seq x y z
N LYS A 1 10.96 -22.32 1.29
CA LYS A 1 9.51 -22.24 1.58
C LYS A 1 9.03 -20.79 1.69
N VAL A 2 9.36 -20.02 2.74
CA VAL A 2 8.90 -18.62 2.89
C VAL A 2 9.19 -17.77 1.64
N ARG A 3 10.46 -17.74 1.19
CA ARG A 3 10.88 -17.02 -0.03
C ARG A 3 10.04 -17.42 -1.26
N ASP A 4 9.83 -18.71 -1.46
CA ASP A 4 9.20 -19.20 -2.68
C ASP A 4 7.69 -18.88 -2.66
N VAL A 5 7.05 -18.99 -1.49
CA VAL A 5 5.66 -18.59 -1.26
C VAL A 5 5.48 -17.08 -1.40
N SER A 6 6.36 -16.27 -0.80
CA SER A 6 6.24 -14.80 -0.89
C SER A 6 6.39 -14.30 -2.32
N ILE A 7 7.32 -14.88 -3.10
CA ILE A 7 7.48 -14.56 -4.53
C ILE A 7 6.25 -15.00 -5.33
N ALA A 8 5.68 -16.18 -5.06
CA ALA A 8 4.50 -16.66 -5.77
C ALA A 8 3.26 -15.78 -5.50
N VAL A 9 3.02 -15.43 -4.22
CA VAL A 9 1.93 -14.52 -3.83
C VAL A 9 2.13 -13.15 -4.46
N TYR A 10 3.34 -12.60 -4.39
CA TYR A 10 3.66 -11.29 -4.97
C TYR A 10 3.41 -11.26 -6.49
N LYS A 11 3.93 -12.25 -7.23
CA LYS A 11 3.70 -12.35 -8.68
C LYS A 11 2.22 -12.41 -9.01
N LYS A 12 1.46 -13.23 -8.27
CA LYS A 12 0.02 -13.34 -8.51
C LYS A 12 -0.72 -12.04 -8.24
N ALA A 13 -0.32 -11.31 -7.21
CA ALA A 13 -0.87 -10.00 -6.89
C ALA A 13 -0.56 -8.97 -7.98
N CYS A 14 0.68 -8.92 -8.46
CA CYS A 14 1.08 -8.05 -9.57
C CYS A 14 0.23 -8.31 -10.82
N GLU A 15 0.07 -9.57 -11.24
CA GLU A 15 -0.78 -9.93 -12.39
C GLU A 15 -2.21 -9.38 -12.26
N ILE A 16 -2.80 -9.52 -11.07
CA ILE A 16 -4.18 -9.08 -10.78
C ILE A 16 -4.29 -7.56 -10.77
N ALA A 17 -3.31 -6.87 -10.19
CA ALA A 17 -3.29 -5.41 -10.04
C ALA A 17 -2.95 -4.71 -11.36
N GLU A 18 -2.02 -5.25 -12.15
CA GLU A 18 -1.63 -4.70 -13.46
C GLU A 18 -2.82 -4.71 -14.43
N ALA A 19 -3.63 -5.77 -14.42
CA ALA A 19 -4.87 -5.83 -15.20
C ALA A 19 -5.89 -4.73 -14.82
N ARG A 20 -5.69 -4.05 -13.69
CA ARG A 20 -6.53 -2.96 -13.16
C ARG A 20 -5.80 -1.60 -13.15
N GLY A 21 -4.65 -1.53 -13.83
CA GLY A 21 -3.87 -0.30 -13.98
C GLY A 21 -3.08 0.10 -12.73
N ILE A 22 -2.78 -0.85 -11.84
CA ILE A 22 -1.98 -0.62 -10.62
C ILE A 22 -0.70 -1.45 -10.69
N ILE A 23 0.43 -0.79 -10.45
CA ILE A 23 1.72 -1.42 -10.20
C ILE A 23 1.88 -1.58 -8.69
N ILE A 24 2.17 -2.79 -8.24
CA ILE A 24 2.62 -3.05 -6.88
C ILE A 24 4.15 -3.01 -6.92
N ALA A 25 4.77 -1.99 -6.32
CA ALA A 25 6.22 -1.82 -6.38
C ALA A 25 6.95 -2.73 -5.38
N ASP A 26 6.36 -2.89 -4.20
CA ASP A 26 6.80 -3.78 -3.13
C ASP A 26 5.67 -4.03 -2.13
N THR A 27 5.83 -5.05 -1.30
CA THR A 27 4.91 -5.41 -0.21
C THR A 27 5.69 -6.05 0.93
N LYS A 28 5.26 -5.80 2.17
CA LYS A 28 5.60 -6.61 3.34
C LYS A 28 4.59 -7.75 3.45
N MET A 29 5.05 -8.94 3.79
CA MET A 29 4.21 -10.06 4.19
C MET A 29 4.70 -10.59 5.54
N GLU A 30 3.79 -11.02 6.40
CA GLU A 30 4.14 -11.74 7.62
C GLU A 30 3.66 -13.18 7.55
N PHE A 31 4.49 -14.08 8.06
CA PHE A 31 4.22 -15.50 8.10
C PHE A 31 4.42 -16.03 9.51
N GLY A 32 3.52 -16.92 9.92
CA GLY A 32 3.63 -17.69 11.14
C GLY A 32 3.89 -19.17 10.84
N ILE A 33 4.21 -19.93 11.89
CA ILE A 33 4.19 -21.39 11.86
C ILE A 33 3.14 -21.87 12.84
N LEU A 34 2.16 -22.63 12.34
CA LEU A 34 1.11 -23.25 13.15
C LEU A 34 1.09 -24.74 12.85
N ASN A 35 1.27 -25.58 13.89
CA ASN A 35 1.32 -27.04 13.76
C ASN A 35 2.36 -27.54 12.74
N GLY A 36 3.50 -26.84 12.60
CA GLY A 36 4.54 -27.17 11.62
C GLY A 36 4.26 -26.69 10.20
N GLU A 37 3.11 -26.06 9.95
CA GLU A 37 2.74 -25.51 8.66
C GLU A 37 2.98 -24.00 8.58
N LEU A 38 3.39 -23.53 7.41
CA LEU A 38 3.58 -22.11 7.16
C LEU A 38 2.23 -21.47 6.84
N ILE A 39 1.84 -20.48 7.63
CA ILE A 39 0.60 -19.73 7.44
C ILE A 39 0.91 -18.28 7.11
N LEU A 40 0.08 -17.67 6.27
CA LEU A 40 0.07 -16.22 6.10
C LEU A 40 -0.70 -15.60 7.27
N ILE A 41 -0.17 -14.53 7.83
CA ILE A 41 -0.79 -13.77 8.92
C ILE A 41 -0.82 -12.28 8.57
N ASP A 42 -1.27 -11.45 9.51
CA ASP A 42 -1.35 -9.99 9.38
C ASP A 42 -2.22 -9.55 8.19
N GLU A 43 -2.09 -8.29 7.77
CA GLU A 43 -2.64 -7.81 6.51
C GLU A 43 -1.77 -8.21 5.31
N LEU A 44 -2.39 -8.34 4.15
CA LEU A 44 -1.73 -8.70 2.91
C LEU A 44 -2.17 -7.75 1.80
N LEU A 45 -1.22 -7.15 1.10
CA LEU A 45 -1.45 -6.37 -0.12
C LEU A 45 -2.46 -5.23 0.10
N THR A 46 -2.28 -4.51 1.20
CA THR A 46 -3.02 -3.28 1.51
C THR A 46 -2.14 -2.06 1.17
N PRO A 47 -2.72 -0.85 1.02
CA PRO A 47 -1.93 0.38 0.88
C PRO A 47 -1.08 0.69 2.13
N ASP A 48 -1.30 -0.02 3.24
CA ASP A 48 -0.50 0.10 4.45
C ASP A 48 0.79 -0.71 4.37
N SER A 49 0.68 -1.93 3.84
CA SER A 49 1.76 -2.92 3.72
C SER A 49 2.48 -2.89 2.38
N SER A 50 1.95 -2.17 1.38
CA SER A 50 2.41 -2.17 0.00
C SER A 50 2.49 -0.76 -0.60
N ARG A 51 3.33 -0.61 -1.62
CA ARG A 51 3.37 0.60 -2.45
C ARG A 51 2.59 0.39 -3.74
N PHE A 52 1.53 1.18 -3.95
CA PHE A 52 0.65 1.09 -5.11
C PHE A 52 0.79 2.31 -5.99
N TRP A 53 1.27 2.12 -7.22
CA TRP A 53 1.45 3.17 -8.20
C TRP A 53 0.44 3.05 -9.34
N PRO A 54 -0.19 4.15 -9.77
CA PRO A 54 -0.98 4.16 -11.00
C PRO A 54 -0.07 3.90 -12.20
N GLN A 55 -0.35 2.82 -12.93
CA GLN A 55 0.42 2.43 -14.11
C GLN A 55 0.46 3.53 -15.17
N SER A 56 -0.64 4.28 -15.33
CA SER A 56 -0.75 5.38 -16.30
C SER A 56 0.16 6.57 -16.02
N LYS A 57 0.72 6.68 -14.80
CA LYS A 57 1.58 7.80 -14.39
C LYS A 57 2.99 7.38 -14.02
N TYR A 58 3.27 6.08 -14.06
CA TYR A 58 4.59 5.54 -13.74
C TYR A 58 5.64 6.06 -14.72
N GLN A 59 6.76 6.53 -14.17
CA GLN A 59 7.92 6.93 -14.97
C GLN A 59 9.21 6.65 -14.19
N PRO A 60 10.15 5.86 -14.74
CA PRO A 60 11.41 5.57 -14.05
C PRO A 60 12.26 6.83 -13.84
N GLY A 61 13.11 6.81 -12.82
CA GLY A 61 14.05 7.90 -12.53
C GLY A 61 13.50 9.05 -11.67
N LYS A 62 12.29 8.93 -11.13
CA LYS A 62 11.69 9.91 -10.20
C LYS A 62 10.86 9.24 -9.09
N SER A 63 10.38 10.02 -8.13
CA SER A 63 9.34 9.58 -7.21
C SER A 63 8.01 9.37 -7.94
N GLN A 64 7.28 8.32 -7.57
CA GLN A 64 6.01 7.97 -8.19
C GLN A 64 4.84 8.55 -7.39
N GLU A 65 3.73 8.82 -8.09
CA GLU A 65 2.46 9.01 -7.40
C GLU A 65 2.03 7.69 -6.73
N SER A 66 1.40 7.78 -5.56
CA SER A 66 1.04 6.62 -4.75
C SER A 66 -0.41 6.69 -4.30
N TYR A 67 -1.06 5.53 -4.25
CA TYR A 67 -2.38 5.36 -3.64
C TYR A 67 -2.31 4.99 -2.15
N ASP A 68 -1.17 5.23 -1.51
CA ASP A 68 -0.82 4.66 -0.21
C ASP A 68 -0.32 5.72 0.79
N LYS A 69 0.20 5.24 1.93
CA LYS A 69 0.76 6.05 3.03
C LYS A 69 1.81 7.09 2.62
N GLN A 70 2.34 7.02 1.40
CA GLN A 70 3.34 7.97 0.93
C GLN A 70 2.84 9.43 1.02
N PHE A 71 1.56 9.70 0.78
CA PHE A 71 1.01 11.06 0.89
C PHE A 71 1.12 11.65 2.30
N VAL A 72 0.79 10.86 3.33
CA VAL A 72 0.96 11.26 4.74
C VAL A 72 2.44 11.41 5.09
N ARG A 73 3.29 10.49 4.62
CA ARG A 73 4.75 10.56 4.85
C ARG A 73 5.35 11.82 4.25
N ASP A 74 4.98 12.17 3.04
CA ASP A 74 5.45 13.37 2.34
C ASP A 74 5.01 14.64 3.08
N TYR A 75 3.77 14.67 3.58
CA TYR A 75 3.30 15.77 4.43
C TYR A 75 4.15 15.90 5.70
N LEU A 76 4.37 14.80 6.44
CA LEU A 76 5.18 14.82 7.67
C LEU A 76 6.63 15.28 7.41
N LEU A 77 7.20 14.93 6.25
CA LEU A 77 8.51 15.41 5.82
C LEU A 77 8.48 16.91 5.50
N SER A 78 7.42 17.40 4.86
CA SER A 78 7.29 18.82 4.48
C SER A 78 7.29 19.78 5.68
N ILE A 79 6.71 19.34 6.80
CA ILE A 79 6.67 20.09 8.06
C ILE A 79 7.90 19.82 8.95
N LYS A 80 8.88 19.06 8.44
CA LYS A 80 10.10 18.66 9.16
C LYS A 80 9.82 17.99 10.51
N PHE A 81 8.80 17.13 10.56
CA PHE A 81 8.47 16.40 11.77
C PHE A 81 9.65 15.54 12.22
N ASN A 82 10.02 15.66 13.50
CA ASN A 82 11.19 15.00 14.09
C ASN A 82 11.01 13.49 14.34
N LYS A 83 9.84 12.92 13.98
CA LYS A 83 9.49 11.50 14.18
C LYS A 83 9.42 11.09 15.65
N GLN A 84 9.22 12.05 16.56
CA GLN A 84 9.05 11.79 18.00
C GLN A 84 7.62 12.08 18.45
N PRO A 85 7.06 11.29 19.38
CA PRO A 85 5.74 11.56 19.93
C PRO A 85 5.71 12.83 20.80
N PRO A 86 4.57 13.53 20.90
CA PRO A 86 3.33 13.28 20.15
C PRO A 86 3.44 13.69 18.66
N GLY A 87 2.75 12.96 17.79
CA GLY A 87 2.64 13.33 16.38
C GLY A 87 1.82 14.61 16.19
N PRO A 88 2.04 15.34 15.08
CA PRO A 88 1.27 16.55 14.78
C PRO A 88 -0.19 16.20 14.48
N MET A 89 -1.11 17.13 14.75
CA MET A 89 -2.47 17.02 14.26
C MET A 89 -2.47 17.11 12.74
N MET A 90 -3.10 16.16 12.08
CA MET A 90 -3.19 16.12 10.62
C MET A 90 -4.28 17.09 10.14
N PRO A 91 -4.00 17.98 9.18
CA PRO A 91 -5.02 18.84 8.59
C PRO A 91 -6.11 18.00 7.90
N GLU A 92 -7.36 18.45 7.94
CA GLU A 92 -8.50 17.74 7.34
C GLU A 92 -8.28 17.38 5.87
N GLN A 93 -7.70 18.30 5.10
CA GLN A 93 -7.35 18.06 3.69
C GLN A 93 -6.42 16.85 3.49
N ILE A 94 -5.49 16.61 4.42
CA ILE A 94 -4.57 15.47 4.35
C ILE A 94 -5.31 14.19 4.71
N ILE A 95 -6.17 14.25 5.73
CA ILE A 95 -7.02 13.13 6.15
C ILE A 95 -7.93 12.70 4.99
N HIS A 96 -8.71 13.64 4.44
CA HIS A 96 -9.64 13.37 3.34
C HIS A 96 -8.90 12.83 2.12
N LYS A 97 -7.78 13.45 1.73
CA LYS A 97 -7.04 13.00 0.55
C LYS A 97 -6.47 11.60 0.72
N THR A 98 -6.00 11.27 1.92
CA THR A 98 -5.52 9.92 2.24
C THR A 98 -6.65 8.91 2.12
N SER A 99 -7.82 9.20 2.71
CA SER A 99 -9.00 8.33 2.61
C SER A 99 -9.46 8.12 1.17
N GLU A 100 -9.46 9.17 0.35
CA GLU A 100 -9.78 9.08 -1.08
C GLU A 100 -8.85 8.14 -1.84
N LEU A 101 -7.53 8.24 -1.60
CA LEU A 101 -6.54 7.40 -2.28
C LEU A 101 -6.73 5.91 -1.92
N TYR A 102 -7.03 5.61 -0.66
CA TYR A 102 -7.31 4.25 -0.20
C TYR A 102 -8.57 3.68 -0.84
N ARG A 103 -9.63 4.50 -0.90
CA ARG A 103 -10.89 4.13 -1.54
C ARG A 103 -10.70 3.93 -3.04
N GLU A 104 -9.91 4.78 -3.70
CA GLU A 104 -9.58 4.60 -5.13
C GLU A 104 -8.82 3.29 -5.37
N ALA A 105 -7.83 2.96 -4.54
CA ALA A 105 -7.13 1.68 -4.62
C ALA A 105 -8.10 0.49 -4.44
N LEU A 106 -8.98 0.55 -3.43
CA LEU A 106 -9.99 -0.49 -3.18
C LEU A 106 -10.91 -0.69 -4.39
N ILE A 107 -11.49 0.39 -4.92
CA ILE A 107 -12.42 0.35 -6.05
C ILE A 107 -11.72 -0.20 -7.28
N ARG A 108 -10.50 0.25 -7.58
CA ARG A 108 -9.73 -0.26 -8.73
C ARG A 108 -9.43 -1.75 -8.57
N LEU A 109 -8.95 -2.18 -7.40
CA LEU A 109 -8.55 -3.57 -7.14
C LEU A 109 -9.72 -4.54 -7.09
N THR A 110 -10.87 -4.11 -6.55
CA THR A 110 -11.96 -5.03 -6.21
C THR A 110 -13.23 -4.81 -7.03
N GLY A 111 -13.38 -3.64 -7.66
CA GLY A 111 -14.63 -3.19 -8.28
C GLY A 111 -15.72 -2.85 -7.27
N LYS A 112 -15.41 -2.86 -5.97
CA LYS A 112 -16.34 -2.60 -4.88
C LYS A 112 -15.98 -1.30 -4.18
N ASP A 113 -17.00 -0.71 -3.60
CA ASP A 113 -16.88 0.47 -2.77
C ASP A 113 -17.36 0.17 -1.35
N VAL A 114 -16.94 0.99 -0.41
CA VAL A 114 -17.41 0.97 0.97
C VAL A 114 -18.23 2.23 1.24
N GLU A 115 -19.46 2.06 1.72
CA GLU A 115 -20.20 3.16 2.32
C GLU A 115 -19.56 3.47 3.67
N LEU A 116 -19.20 4.74 3.88
CA LEU A 116 -18.60 5.25 5.13
C LEU A 116 -19.69 5.87 6.01
#